data_AF-A0A4R7ZVM0-F1
#
_entry.id   AF-A0A4R7ZVM0-F1
#
_cell.length_a   1.000
_cell.length_b   1.000
_cell.length_c   1.000
_cell.angle_alpha   90.00
_cell.angle_beta   90.00
_cell.angle_gamma   90.00
#
_symmetry.space_group_name_H-M   'P 1'
#
loop_
_entity.id
_entity.type
_entity.pdbx_description
1 polymer ?
#
loop_
_entity_poly.entity_id
_entity_poly.type
_entity_poly.pdbx_seq_one_letter_code
_entity_poly.pdbx_strand_id
1 'polypeptide(L)'
;MKLSNFASEFDPADVPTIVGDPMINDPLKVGVEALGTAHRVDRSLLNLLTDAVHGYYFAKQACLTLRAAALTQEGHLRRGTETVVQSLLRSAVIGIATTIDLTGHGRTASIPHALEVLGEVLRRKIAQNPDDDAQAALELLGHIRLTTNVDTVLSLKYVRHLRNKWAGHASLDRSIDPWAGADTHVNLPLLEDALARMVNAFQDLAVLVPMSIDLKDIEQEGNPPRVLADGAVEIEMKLGWAGANALSRAMRELAKEAAVAFVEKVS
;
A
#
# COMPACT_ATOMS: atom_id res chain seq x y z
N MET A 1 -1.47 46.68 -16.23
CA MET A 1 -2.12 46.52 -14.93
C MET A 1 -1.55 45.26 -14.30
N LYS A 2 -0.87 45.35 -13.14
CA LYS A 2 -0.24 44.18 -12.49
C LYS A 2 -1.31 43.50 -11.64
N LEU A 3 -1.60 42.22 -11.90
CA LEU A 3 -2.48 41.43 -11.04
C LEU A 3 -1.87 41.37 -9.64
N SER A 4 -2.70 41.47 -8.60
CA SER A 4 -2.24 41.31 -7.22
C SER A 4 -1.67 39.91 -7.03
N ASN A 5 -0.66 39.79 -6.16
CA ASN A 5 -0.15 38.49 -5.77
C ASN A 5 -1.27 37.66 -5.10
N PHE A 6 -1.21 36.34 -5.25
CA PHE A 6 -2.10 35.43 -4.53
C PHE A 6 -1.81 35.53 -3.02
N ALA A 7 -2.84 35.80 -2.22
CA ALA A 7 -2.73 35.95 -0.77
C ALA A 7 -3.36 34.74 -0.07
N SER A 8 -2.74 34.32 1.03
CA SER A 8 -3.31 33.30 1.94
C SER A 8 -4.64 33.80 2.51
N GLU A 9 -5.59 32.87 2.72
CA GLU A 9 -6.82 33.15 3.48
C GLU A 9 -6.57 33.21 5.00
N PHE A 10 -5.43 32.68 5.46
CA PHE A 10 -4.98 32.78 6.85
C PHE A 10 -4.09 33.99 7.06
N ASP A 11 -4.25 34.66 8.21
CA ASP A 11 -3.34 35.71 8.66
C ASP A 11 -1.94 35.10 8.89
N PRO A 12 -0.85 35.74 8.41
CA PRO A 12 0.50 35.31 8.73
C PRO A 12 0.77 35.09 10.23
N ALA A 13 0.07 35.81 11.12
CA ALA A 13 0.17 35.63 12.57
C ALA A 13 -0.44 34.30 13.07
N ASP A 14 -1.36 33.69 12.31
CA ASP A 14 -1.98 32.39 12.63
C ASP A 14 -1.14 31.20 12.15
N VAL A 15 -0.08 31.44 11.35
CA VAL A 15 0.80 30.38 10.85
C VAL A 15 1.66 29.88 12.02
N PRO A 16 1.54 28.61 12.43
CA PRO A 16 2.28 28.09 13.57
C PRO A 16 3.78 28.11 13.30
N THR A 17 4.56 28.43 14.33
CA THR A 17 6.02 28.25 14.27
C THR A 17 6.32 26.76 14.31
N ILE A 18 6.94 26.25 13.24
CA ILE A 18 7.35 24.85 13.16
C ILE A 18 8.60 24.68 14.03
N VAL A 19 8.55 23.72 14.95
CA VAL A 19 9.67 23.40 15.86
C VAL A 19 10.28 22.06 15.45
N GLY A 20 11.61 22.06 15.33
CA GLY A 20 12.40 20.87 15.00
C GLY A 20 12.60 20.64 13.50
N ASP A 21 13.54 19.75 13.18
CA ASP A 21 13.83 19.35 11.80
C ASP A 21 13.09 18.04 11.45
N PRO A 22 12.63 17.88 10.19
CA PRO A 22 12.16 16.59 9.71
C PRO A 22 13.22 15.52 9.91
N MET A 23 12.80 14.34 10.38
CA MET A 23 13.73 13.23 10.58
C MET A 23 14.39 12.84 9.25
N ILE A 24 15.72 12.83 9.23
CA ILE A 24 16.48 12.38 8.07
C ILE A 24 16.40 10.85 7.93
N ASN A 25 16.86 10.35 6.79
CA ASN A 25 16.64 8.97 6.37
C ASN A 25 17.27 7.89 7.28
N ASP A 26 18.44 8.15 7.88
CA ASP A 26 19.16 7.12 8.65
C ASP A 26 18.49 6.82 10.01
N PRO A 27 18.11 7.80 10.84
CA PRO A 27 17.32 7.56 12.04
C PRO A 27 15.97 6.89 11.77
N LEU A 28 15.30 7.24 10.65
CA LEU A 28 14.07 6.56 10.23
C LEU A 28 14.32 5.08 9.96
N LYS A 29 15.44 4.74 9.30
CA LYS A 29 15.82 3.36 9.00
C LYS A 29 16.04 2.56 10.29
N VAL A 30 16.75 3.12 11.26
CA VAL A 30 16.93 2.50 12.59
C VAL A 30 15.58 2.23 13.27
N GLY A 31 14.66 3.19 13.20
CA GLY A 31 13.30 3.01 13.74
C GLY A 31 12.52 1.89 13.07
N VAL A 32 12.65 1.72 11.75
CA VAL A 32 11.99 0.63 11.01
C VAL A 32 12.66 -0.73 11.26
N GLU A 33 13.98 -0.79 11.37
CA GLU A 33 14.72 -2.01 11.71
C GLU A 33 14.47 -2.48 13.14
N ALA A 34 14.16 -1.56 14.06
CA ALA A 34 13.73 -1.88 15.41
C ALA A 34 12.35 -2.57 15.46
N LEU A 35 11.55 -2.49 14.40
CA LEU A 35 10.30 -3.24 14.30
C LEU A 35 10.61 -4.72 14.04
N GLY A 36 10.02 -5.60 14.85
CA GLY A 36 10.12 -7.04 14.63
C GLY A 36 9.64 -7.46 13.24
N THR A 37 10.27 -8.50 12.68
CA THR A 37 9.96 -8.99 11.31
C THR A 37 8.47 -9.25 11.12
N ALA A 38 7.85 -9.98 12.05
CA ALA A 38 6.44 -10.30 12.01
C ALA A 38 5.54 -9.05 11.93
N HIS A 39 5.85 -8.04 12.75
CA HIS A 39 5.12 -6.77 12.75
C HIS A 39 5.21 -6.04 11.39
N ARG A 40 6.33 -6.16 10.68
CA ARG A 40 6.50 -5.57 9.34
C ARG A 40 5.63 -6.30 8.30
N VAL A 41 5.52 -7.62 8.40
CA VAL A 41 4.62 -8.42 7.55
C VAL A 41 3.15 -8.08 7.86
N ASP A 42 2.78 -8.03 9.14
CA ASP A 42 1.42 -7.65 9.59
C ASP A 42 1.01 -6.28 9.05
N ARG A 43 1.88 -5.27 9.19
CA ARG A 43 1.62 -3.93 8.66
C ARG A 43 1.49 -3.93 7.14
N SER A 44 2.29 -4.74 6.45
CA SER A 44 2.18 -4.86 5.00
C SER A 44 0.85 -5.48 4.59
N LEU A 45 0.34 -6.45 5.36
CA LEU A 45 -0.97 -7.05 5.12
C LEU A 45 -2.09 -6.05 5.39
N LEU A 46 -2.00 -5.30 6.48
CA LEU A 46 -2.96 -4.25 6.81
C LEU A 46 -3.04 -3.19 5.71
N ASN A 47 -1.89 -2.66 5.28
CA ASN A 47 -1.81 -1.68 4.19
C ASN A 47 -2.40 -2.23 2.88
N LEU A 48 -2.15 -3.51 2.56
CA LEU A 48 -2.78 -4.14 1.40
C LEU A 48 -4.30 -4.13 1.54
N LEU A 49 -4.83 -4.52 2.69
CA LEU A 49 -6.28 -4.64 2.89
C LEU A 49 -6.99 -3.28 2.92
N THR A 50 -6.49 -2.32 3.70
CA THR A 50 -7.15 -1.03 3.93
C THR A 50 -6.85 -0.03 2.81
N ASP A 51 -5.59 0.17 2.49
CA ASP A 51 -5.19 1.30 1.64
C ASP A 51 -5.27 0.92 0.17
N ALA A 52 -4.90 -0.32 -0.16
CA ALA A 52 -4.91 -0.79 -1.54
C ALA A 52 -6.24 -1.44 -1.94
N VAL A 53 -6.66 -2.54 -1.30
CA VAL A 53 -7.88 -3.27 -1.68
C VAL A 53 -9.12 -2.43 -1.45
N HIS A 54 -9.36 -2.00 -0.21
CA HIS A 54 -10.55 -1.20 0.09
C HIS A 54 -10.52 0.14 -0.68
N GLY A 55 -9.40 0.86 -0.63
CA GLY A 55 -9.23 2.12 -1.38
C GLY A 55 -9.50 2.01 -2.88
N TYR A 56 -8.97 0.97 -3.54
CA TYR A 56 -9.18 0.75 -4.98
C TYR A 56 -10.64 0.43 -5.31
N TYR A 57 -11.26 -0.53 -4.62
CA TYR A 57 -12.63 -0.93 -4.94
C TYR A 57 -13.65 0.14 -4.60
N PHE A 58 -13.41 0.91 -3.52
CA PHE A 58 -14.21 2.09 -3.21
C PHE A 58 -14.12 3.11 -4.34
N ALA A 59 -12.90 3.49 -4.75
CA ALA A 59 -12.69 4.46 -5.82
C ALA A 59 -13.27 3.98 -7.15
N LYS A 60 -13.05 2.71 -7.52
CA LYS A 60 -13.59 2.09 -8.74
C LYS A 60 -15.12 2.21 -8.77
N GLN A 61 -15.80 1.87 -7.68
CA GLN A 61 -17.26 1.90 -7.62
C GLN A 61 -17.79 3.34 -7.57
N ALA A 62 -17.27 4.18 -6.68
CA ALA A 62 -17.73 5.56 -6.50
C ALA A 62 -17.51 6.42 -7.75
N CYS A 63 -16.35 6.29 -8.41
CA CYS A 63 -16.02 7.10 -9.57
C CYS A 63 -16.94 6.84 -10.77
N LEU A 64 -17.46 5.62 -10.94
CA LEU A 64 -18.40 5.30 -12.02
C LEU A 64 -19.68 6.14 -11.88
N THR A 65 -20.27 6.14 -10.69
CA THR A 65 -21.51 6.88 -10.43
C THR A 65 -21.28 8.40 -10.39
N LEU A 66 -20.21 8.86 -9.74
CA LEU A 66 -19.87 10.29 -9.68
C LEU A 66 -19.59 10.89 -11.05
N ARG A 67 -18.91 10.15 -11.95
CA ARG A 67 -18.70 10.62 -13.33
C ARG A 67 -20.00 10.70 -14.11
N ALA A 68 -20.90 9.74 -13.93
CA ALA A 68 -22.23 9.81 -14.57
C ALA A 68 -23.02 11.03 -14.08
N ALA A 69 -22.99 11.33 -12.77
CA ALA A 69 -23.60 12.52 -12.21
C ALA A 69 -22.93 13.82 -12.71
N ALA A 70 -21.61 13.85 -12.85
CA ALA A 70 -20.89 15.04 -13.33
C ALA A 70 -21.29 15.44 -14.76
N LEU A 71 -21.76 14.50 -15.60
CA LEU A 71 -22.23 14.79 -16.96
C LEU A 71 -23.55 15.55 -16.99
N THR A 72 -24.39 15.42 -15.96
CA THR A 72 -25.68 16.09 -15.86
C THR A 72 -25.64 17.37 -15.03
N GLN A 73 -24.53 17.61 -14.32
CA GLN A 73 -24.30 18.79 -13.49
C GLN A 73 -23.68 19.94 -14.31
N GLU A 74 -24.09 21.18 -14.01
CA GLU A 74 -23.53 22.38 -14.63
C GLU A 74 -22.61 23.16 -13.68
N GLY A 75 -21.69 23.95 -14.27
CA GLY A 75 -20.89 24.94 -13.55
C GLY A 75 -19.96 24.37 -12.48
N HIS A 76 -20.02 24.94 -11.28
CA HIS A 76 -19.11 24.64 -10.17
C HIS A 76 -19.26 23.23 -9.62
N LEU A 77 -20.48 22.69 -9.63
CA LEU A 77 -20.76 21.37 -9.07
C LEU A 77 -20.05 20.27 -9.88
N ARG A 78 -20.09 20.36 -11.21
CA ARG A 78 -19.33 19.46 -12.08
C ARG A 78 -17.83 19.48 -11.79
N ARG A 79 -17.23 20.66 -11.64
CA ARG A 79 -15.79 20.80 -11.30
C ARG A 79 -15.46 20.20 -9.94
N GLY A 80 -16.34 20.39 -8.95
CA GLY A 80 -16.24 19.78 -7.63
C GLY A 80 -16.25 18.25 -7.72
N THR A 81 -17.23 17.69 -8.42
CA THR A 81 -17.36 16.24 -8.63
C THR A 81 -16.15 15.66 -9.37
N GLU A 82 -15.67 16.32 -10.43
CA GLU A 82 -14.45 15.91 -11.16
C GLU A 82 -13.21 15.93 -10.25
N THR A 83 -13.10 16.92 -9.35
CA THR A 83 -12.00 17.00 -8.36
C THR A 83 -12.06 15.85 -7.36
N VAL A 84 -13.25 15.52 -6.85
CA VAL A 84 -13.44 14.36 -5.95
C VAL A 84 -13.04 13.07 -6.65
N VAL A 85 -13.51 12.86 -7.88
CA VAL A 85 -13.15 11.69 -8.70
C VAL A 85 -11.64 11.58 -8.89
N GLN A 86 -10.95 12.67 -9.22
CA GLN A 86 -9.50 12.67 -9.37
C GLN A 86 -8.78 12.34 -8.04
N SER A 87 -9.27 12.88 -6.93
CA SER A 87 -8.72 12.62 -5.59
C SER A 87 -8.88 11.15 -5.18
N LEU A 88 -10.04 10.55 -5.45
CA LEU A 88 -10.30 9.13 -5.18
C LEU A 88 -9.38 8.22 -6.00
N LEU A 89 -9.24 8.49 -7.30
CA LEU A 89 -8.32 7.74 -8.16
C LEU A 89 -6.86 7.92 -7.71
N ARG A 90 -6.48 9.15 -7.34
CA ARG A 90 -5.16 9.46 -6.79
C ARG A 90 -4.85 8.64 -5.56
N SER A 91 -5.78 8.61 -4.62
CA SER A 91 -5.67 7.86 -3.37
C SER A 91 -5.55 6.35 -3.65
N ALA A 92 -6.36 5.80 -4.55
CA ALA A 92 -6.29 4.39 -4.93
C ALA A 92 -4.93 3.98 -5.52
N VAL A 93 -4.35 4.77 -6.44
CA VAL A 93 -3.01 4.45 -6.98
C VAL A 93 -1.94 4.57 -5.90
N ILE A 94 -2.01 5.59 -5.03
CA ILE A 94 -1.03 5.73 -3.94
C ILE A 94 -1.12 4.54 -2.99
N GLY A 95 -2.34 4.09 -2.64
CA GLY A 95 -2.57 2.88 -1.85
C GLY A 95 -1.94 1.65 -2.48
N ILE A 96 -2.23 1.36 -3.76
CA ILE A 96 -1.62 0.22 -4.46
C ILE A 96 -0.10 0.40 -4.56
N ALA A 97 0.40 1.59 -4.89
CA ALA A 97 1.82 1.88 -5.02
C ALA A 97 2.60 1.63 -3.72
N THR A 98 1.97 1.87 -2.56
CA THR A 98 2.55 1.62 -1.24
C THR A 98 2.83 0.13 -1.02
N THR A 99 2.00 -0.76 -1.59
CA THR A 99 2.18 -2.22 -1.44
C THR A 99 3.32 -2.79 -2.28
N ILE A 100 3.78 -2.05 -3.30
CA ILE A 100 4.85 -2.44 -4.24
C ILE A 100 6.13 -1.62 -4.05
N ASP A 101 6.17 -0.72 -3.07
CA ASP A 101 7.29 0.21 -2.91
C ASP A 101 8.56 -0.57 -2.53
N LEU A 102 9.63 -0.29 -3.29
CA LEU A 102 10.94 -0.92 -3.26
C LEU A 102 12.04 0.08 -2.88
N THR A 103 11.69 1.27 -2.37
CA THR A 103 12.70 2.23 -1.90
C THR A 103 13.75 1.50 -1.06
N GLY A 104 15.01 1.51 -1.55
CA GLY A 104 16.05 0.49 -1.31
C GLY A 104 16.60 0.36 0.12
N HIS A 105 15.79 0.72 1.12
CA HIS A 105 16.09 0.70 2.53
C HIS A 105 14.92 0.20 3.38
N GLY A 106 13.97 -0.54 2.78
CA GLY A 106 12.95 -1.25 3.54
C GLY A 106 12.07 -0.39 4.44
N ARG A 107 11.79 0.83 3.99
CA ARG A 107 11.16 1.88 4.81
C ARG A 107 9.64 1.76 4.88
N THR A 108 9.05 1.05 3.92
CA THR A 108 7.61 0.89 3.76
C THR A 108 7.20 -0.52 4.15
N ALA A 109 6.08 -0.65 4.86
CA ALA A 109 5.43 -1.94 5.05
C ALA A 109 4.74 -2.37 3.74
N SER A 110 5.54 -2.94 2.84
CA SER A 110 5.18 -3.41 1.50
C SER A 110 5.56 -4.89 1.35
N ILE A 111 4.95 -5.58 0.37
CA ILE A 111 5.19 -7.02 0.17
C ILE A 111 6.64 -7.30 -0.21
N PRO A 112 7.24 -6.61 -1.20
CA PRO A 112 8.61 -6.91 -1.58
C PRO A 112 9.58 -6.74 -0.41
N HIS A 113 9.28 -5.79 0.48
CA HIS A 113 10.05 -5.55 1.67
C HIS A 113 9.84 -6.63 2.75
N ALA A 114 8.60 -7.03 3.00
CA ALA A 114 8.29 -8.15 3.90
C ALA A 114 9.02 -9.44 3.46
N LEU A 115 9.00 -9.75 2.16
CA LEU A 115 9.71 -10.90 1.59
C LEU A 115 11.24 -10.78 1.70
N GLU A 116 11.79 -9.57 1.58
CA GLU A 116 13.22 -9.32 1.75
C GLU A 116 13.67 -9.60 3.18
N VAL A 117 12.94 -9.08 4.18
CA VAL A 117 13.27 -9.28 5.60
C VAL A 117 13.15 -10.74 6.00
N LEU A 118 12.09 -11.44 5.56
CA LEU A 118 11.96 -12.88 5.77
C LEU A 118 13.13 -13.64 5.13
N GLY A 119 13.51 -13.28 3.90
CA GLY A 119 14.67 -13.85 3.23
C GLY A 119 15.99 -13.60 3.96
N GLU A 120 16.19 -12.43 4.56
CA GLU A 120 17.37 -12.12 5.38
C GLU A 120 17.42 -12.93 6.68
N VAL A 121 16.27 -13.19 7.31
CA VAL A 121 16.19 -14.08 8.48
C VAL A 121 16.59 -15.52 8.08
N LEU A 122 16.01 -16.05 7.00
CA LEU A 122 16.35 -17.40 6.51
C LEU A 122 17.82 -17.51 6.12
N ARG A 123 18.38 -16.55 5.37
CA ARG A 123 19.81 -16.55 5.01
C ARG A 123 20.72 -16.57 6.24
N ARG A 124 20.38 -15.82 7.29
CA ARG A 124 21.16 -15.82 8.54
C ARG A 124 21.08 -17.17 9.25
N LYS A 125 19.91 -17.80 9.30
CA LYS A 125 19.74 -19.15 9.87
C LYS A 125 20.54 -20.19 9.08
N ILE A 126 20.42 -20.23 7.76
CA ILE A 126 21.16 -21.15 6.87
C ILE A 126 22.68 -20.99 7.06
N ALA A 127 23.17 -19.76 7.20
CA ALA A 127 24.58 -19.50 7.43
C ALA A 127 25.08 -20.02 8.80
N GLN A 128 24.21 -20.11 9.80
CA GLN A 128 24.53 -20.64 11.13
C GLN A 128 24.37 -22.16 11.20
N ASN A 129 23.32 -22.69 10.58
CA ASN A 129 23.01 -24.11 10.53
C ASN A 129 22.37 -24.41 9.16
N PRO A 130 23.10 -25.01 8.21
CA PRO A 130 22.56 -25.37 6.91
C PRO A 130 21.34 -26.29 7.06
N ASP A 131 20.23 -25.87 6.46
CA ASP A 131 18.96 -26.57 6.50
C ASP A 131 18.29 -26.53 5.12
N ASP A 132 17.95 -27.71 4.59
CA ASP A 132 17.36 -27.88 3.26
C ASP A 132 15.95 -27.28 3.21
N ASP A 133 15.19 -27.34 4.30
CA ASP A 133 13.84 -26.77 4.39
C ASP A 133 13.89 -25.24 4.38
N ALA A 134 14.81 -24.63 5.15
CA ALA A 134 15.07 -23.19 5.09
C ALA A 134 15.54 -22.72 3.71
N GLN A 135 16.37 -23.52 3.02
CA GLN A 135 16.85 -23.23 1.67
C GLN A 135 15.69 -23.27 0.66
N ALA A 136 14.84 -24.29 0.70
CA ALA A 136 13.66 -24.38 -0.16
C ALA A 136 12.67 -23.23 0.09
N ALA A 137 12.46 -22.85 1.35
CA ALA A 137 11.63 -21.70 1.70
C ALA A 137 12.22 -20.38 1.14
N LEU A 138 13.54 -20.20 1.21
CA LEU A 138 14.22 -19.04 0.65
C LEU A 138 14.07 -18.96 -0.88
N GLU A 139 14.14 -20.08 -1.59
CA GLU A 139 13.90 -20.16 -3.04
C GLU A 139 12.46 -19.78 -3.40
N LEU A 140 11.48 -20.28 -2.64
CA LEU A 140 10.07 -19.95 -2.83
C LEU A 140 9.79 -18.47 -2.55
N LEU A 141 10.38 -17.86 -1.51
CA LEU A 141 10.34 -16.42 -1.31
C LEU A 141 10.95 -15.67 -2.51
N GLY A 142 12.05 -16.18 -3.07
CA GLY A 142 12.66 -15.65 -4.28
C GLY A 142 11.70 -15.64 -5.48
N HIS A 143 10.95 -16.73 -5.68
CA HIS A 143 9.93 -16.81 -6.72
C HIS A 143 8.81 -15.78 -6.54
N ILE A 144 8.30 -15.60 -5.32
CA ILE A 144 7.27 -14.58 -5.02
C ILE A 144 7.83 -13.16 -5.29
N ARG A 145 9.11 -12.90 -4.97
CA ARG A 145 9.74 -11.60 -5.29
C ARG A 145 9.83 -11.33 -6.80
N LEU A 146 10.09 -12.36 -7.60
CA LEU A 146 10.16 -12.20 -9.06
C LEU A 146 8.79 -11.84 -9.66
N THR A 147 7.71 -12.44 -9.16
CA THR A 147 6.34 -12.17 -9.65
C THR A 147 5.77 -10.83 -9.17
N THR A 148 6.43 -10.21 -8.18
CA THR A 148 6.08 -8.90 -7.62
C THR A 148 7.07 -7.78 -7.99
N ASN A 149 8.01 -8.06 -8.90
CA ASN A 149 9.03 -7.09 -9.30
C ASN A 149 8.45 -6.00 -10.24
N VAL A 150 8.52 -4.76 -9.79
CA VAL A 150 7.99 -3.58 -10.49
C VAL A 150 8.74 -3.23 -11.78
N ASP A 151 9.98 -3.69 -11.94
CA ASP A 151 10.78 -3.44 -13.14
C ASP A 151 10.42 -4.41 -14.28
N THR A 152 9.93 -5.61 -13.95
CA THR A 152 9.62 -6.66 -14.92
C THR A 152 8.12 -6.81 -15.17
N VAL A 153 7.28 -6.54 -14.18
CA VAL A 153 5.82 -6.69 -14.29
C VAL A 153 5.16 -5.38 -14.71
N LEU A 154 4.56 -5.36 -15.90
CA LEU A 154 4.05 -4.14 -16.52
C LEU A 154 2.94 -3.43 -15.72
N SER A 155 2.02 -4.16 -15.10
CA SER A 155 0.94 -3.55 -14.29
C SER A 155 1.49 -2.88 -13.03
N LEU A 156 2.47 -3.50 -12.36
CA LEU A 156 3.16 -2.90 -11.22
C LEU A 156 3.97 -1.67 -11.65
N LYS A 157 4.70 -1.78 -12.77
CA LYS A 157 5.41 -0.66 -13.39
C LYS A 157 4.46 0.51 -13.66
N TYR A 158 3.26 0.20 -14.14
CA TYR A 158 2.21 1.18 -14.42
C TYR A 158 1.75 1.93 -13.18
N VAL A 159 1.48 1.22 -12.08
CA VAL A 159 1.13 1.84 -10.79
C VAL A 159 2.24 2.76 -10.29
N ARG A 160 3.50 2.29 -10.28
CA ARG A 160 4.66 3.10 -9.85
C ARG A 160 4.80 4.36 -10.70
N HIS A 161 4.62 4.22 -12.01
CA HIS A 161 4.70 5.34 -12.95
C HIS A 161 3.62 6.40 -12.68
N LEU A 162 2.35 6.00 -12.49
CA LEU A 162 1.27 6.92 -12.12
C LEU A 162 1.51 7.60 -10.77
N ARG A 163 1.95 6.85 -9.75
CA ARG A 163 2.31 7.41 -8.43
C ARG A 163 3.33 8.54 -8.58
N ASN A 164 4.39 8.34 -9.36
CA ASN A 164 5.44 9.34 -9.52
C ASN A 164 4.95 10.59 -10.29
N LYS A 165 4.11 10.41 -11.32
CA LYS A 165 3.44 11.53 -12.03
C LYS A 165 2.52 12.34 -11.11
N TRP A 166 1.89 11.68 -10.14
CA TRP A 166 1.00 12.33 -9.19
C TRP A 166 1.73 12.95 -7.99
N ALA A 167 2.91 12.44 -7.65
CA ALA A 167 3.83 13.07 -6.70
C ALA A 167 4.55 14.31 -7.26
N GLY A 168 4.37 14.62 -8.55
CA GLY A 168 5.01 15.78 -9.19
C GLY A 168 6.51 15.61 -9.37
N HIS A 169 6.99 14.37 -9.52
CA HIS A 169 8.42 14.11 -9.73
C HIS A 169 8.89 14.76 -11.03
N ALA A 170 9.89 15.65 -10.96
CA ALA A 170 10.33 16.51 -12.06
C ALA A 170 10.74 15.75 -13.34
N SER A 171 11.17 14.49 -13.21
CA SER A 171 11.54 13.63 -14.34
C SER A 171 10.35 13.02 -15.09
N LEU A 172 9.11 13.27 -14.68
CA LEU A 172 7.90 12.65 -15.23
C LEU A 172 6.80 13.70 -15.43
N ASP A 173 7.14 14.80 -16.12
CA ASP A 173 6.16 15.78 -16.58
C ASP A 173 5.06 15.06 -17.38
N ARG A 174 3.80 15.31 -17.00
CA ARG A 174 2.65 14.69 -17.67
C ARG A 174 2.57 15.10 -19.14
N SER A 175 3.07 16.29 -19.49
CA SER A 175 3.06 16.77 -20.87
C SER A 175 4.12 16.11 -21.77
N ILE A 176 5.11 15.41 -21.20
CA ILE A 176 6.28 14.92 -21.95
C ILE A 176 6.33 13.39 -22.03
N ASP A 177 5.82 12.66 -21.03
CA ASP A 177 5.86 11.19 -21.01
C ASP A 177 4.45 10.58 -21.12
N PRO A 178 3.99 10.17 -22.31
CA PRO A 178 2.65 9.63 -22.53
C PRO A 178 2.57 8.11 -22.31
N TRP A 179 3.58 7.48 -21.69
CA TRP A 179 3.65 6.03 -21.60
C TRP A 179 2.37 5.42 -21.00
N ALA A 180 1.82 4.43 -21.72
CA ALA A 180 0.56 3.75 -21.41
C ALA A 180 -0.67 4.68 -21.24
N GLY A 181 -0.64 5.90 -21.81
CA GLY A 181 -1.70 6.90 -21.68
C GLY A 181 -1.86 7.45 -20.25
N ALA A 182 -0.84 7.27 -19.41
CA ALA A 182 -0.85 7.65 -17.99
C ALA A 182 -0.79 9.16 -17.73
N ASP A 183 -0.57 9.95 -18.78
CA ASP A 183 -0.65 11.40 -18.80
C ASP A 183 -2.10 11.93 -18.77
N THR A 184 -3.01 11.19 -19.40
CA THR A 184 -4.38 11.62 -19.66
C THR A 184 -5.44 10.76 -18.96
N HIS A 185 -5.18 9.46 -18.80
CA HIS A 185 -6.17 8.51 -18.30
C HIS A 185 -5.58 7.52 -17.30
N VAL A 186 -6.46 7.03 -16.42
CA VAL A 186 -6.14 5.95 -15.46
C VAL A 186 -6.77 4.66 -15.98
N ASN A 187 -5.96 3.62 -16.20
CA ASN A 187 -6.41 2.31 -16.66
C ASN A 187 -6.76 1.43 -15.45
N LEU A 188 -8.04 1.36 -15.09
CA LEU A 188 -8.52 0.59 -13.94
C LEU A 188 -8.20 -0.91 -14.01
N PRO A 189 -8.30 -1.60 -15.17
CA PRO A 189 -7.82 -2.98 -15.30
C PRO A 189 -6.34 -3.18 -14.94
N LEU A 190 -5.44 -2.26 -15.35
CA LEU A 190 -4.02 -2.36 -14.99
C LEU A 190 -3.80 -2.18 -13.48
N LEU A 191 -4.59 -1.32 -12.83
CA LEU A 191 -4.57 -1.19 -11.37
C LEU A 191 -5.08 -2.45 -10.68
N GLU A 192 -6.15 -3.07 -11.20
CA GLU A 192 -6.72 -4.30 -10.64
C GLU A 192 -5.77 -5.49 -10.77
N ASP A 193 -5.12 -5.65 -11.93
CA ASP A 193 -4.11 -6.70 -12.13
C ASP A 193 -2.92 -6.52 -11.17
N ALA A 194 -2.43 -5.28 -11.01
CA ALA A 194 -1.39 -4.97 -10.05
C ALA A 194 -1.79 -5.35 -8.61
N LEU A 195 -3.00 -4.95 -8.20
CA LEU A 195 -3.53 -5.28 -6.88
C LEU A 195 -3.70 -6.79 -6.68
N ALA A 196 -4.25 -7.49 -7.67
CA ALA A 196 -4.46 -8.93 -7.62
C ALA A 196 -3.14 -9.69 -7.46
N ARG A 197 -2.06 -9.24 -8.12
CA ARG A 197 -0.72 -9.80 -7.95
C ARG A 197 -0.20 -9.64 -6.52
N MET A 198 -0.46 -8.51 -5.88
CA MET A 198 -0.08 -8.30 -4.48
C MET A 198 -0.89 -9.17 -3.51
N VAL A 199 -2.21 -9.28 -3.73
CA VAL A 199 -3.05 -10.20 -2.95
C VAL A 199 -2.58 -11.65 -3.11
N ASN A 200 -2.27 -12.07 -4.33
CA ASN A 200 -1.77 -13.42 -4.60
C ASN A 200 -0.39 -13.65 -3.99
N ALA A 201 0.51 -12.67 -4.01
CA ALA A 201 1.81 -12.80 -3.38
C ALA A 201 1.73 -13.03 -1.85
N PHE A 202 0.79 -12.36 -1.18
CA PHE A 202 0.50 -12.66 0.23
C PHE A 202 -0.13 -14.04 0.42
N GLN A 203 -0.99 -14.48 -0.49
CA GLN A 203 -1.56 -15.82 -0.45
C GLN A 203 -0.46 -16.88 -0.61
N ASP A 204 0.48 -16.68 -1.53
CA ASP A 204 1.61 -17.58 -1.77
C ASP A 204 2.53 -17.61 -0.54
N LEU A 205 2.82 -16.45 0.07
CA LEU A 205 3.54 -16.38 1.34
C LEU A 205 2.80 -17.18 2.43
N ALA A 206 1.49 -17.05 2.51
CA ALA A 206 0.73 -17.74 3.54
C ALA A 206 0.62 -19.26 3.33
N VAL A 207 0.69 -19.74 2.08
CA VAL A 207 0.83 -21.16 1.77
C VAL A 207 2.21 -21.66 2.17
N LEU A 208 3.23 -20.83 2.04
CA LEU A 208 4.61 -21.15 2.40
C LEU A 208 4.84 -21.24 3.91
N VAL A 209 4.22 -20.36 4.70
CA VAL A 209 4.39 -20.31 6.17
C VAL A 209 4.22 -21.67 6.87
N PRO A 210 3.13 -22.43 6.67
CA PRO A 210 2.98 -23.73 7.33
C PRO A 210 3.96 -24.80 6.84
N MET A 211 4.63 -24.58 5.70
CA MET A 211 5.62 -25.48 5.12
C MET A 211 7.03 -25.24 5.67
N SER A 212 7.26 -24.13 6.40
CA SER A 212 8.56 -23.78 6.97
C SER A 212 8.40 -23.48 8.45
N ILE A 213 9.05 -24.30 9.31
CA ILE A 213 9.05 -24.09 10.77
C ILE A 213 9.56 -22.68 11.09
N ASP A 214 10.61 -22.24 10.41
CA ASP A 214 11.18 -20.90 10.61
C ASP A 214 10.18 -19.77 10.33
N LEU A 215 9.43 -19.85 9.23
CA LEU A 215 8.46 -18.80 8.89
C LEU A 215 7.26 -18.84 9.84
N LYS A 216 6.85 -20.03 10.29
CA LYS A 216 5.81 -20.21 11.29
C LYS A 216 6.20 -19.63 12.64
N ASP A 217 7.44 -19.86 13.08
CA ASP A 217 7.96 -19.30 14.33
C ASP A 217 7.97 -17.76 14.26
N ILE A 218 8.41 -17.19 13.13
CA ILE A 218 8.38 -15.74 12.91
C ILE A 218 6.94 -15.21 12.98
N GLU A 219 5.96 -15.84 12.34
CA GLU A 219 4.55 -15.40 12.43
C GLU A 219 4.06 -15.40 13.88
N GLN A 220 4.43 -16.42 14.67
CA GLN A 220 4.04 -16.54 16.08
C GLN A 220 4.71 -15.51 17.00
N GLU A 221 5.99 -15.18 16.76
CA GLU A 221 6.72 -14.11 17.45
C GLU A 221 6.03 -12.74 17.32
N GLY A 222 5.22 -12.55 16.28
CA GLY A 222 4.44 -11.34 16.07
C GLY A 222 3.32 -11.13 17.08
N ASN A 223 2.86 -12.15 17.80
CA ASN A 223 1.73 -12.05 18.71
C ASN A 223 2.05 -12.55 20.14
N PRO A 224 3.04 -11.95 20.83
CA PRO A 224 3.39 -12.39 22.17
C PRO A 224 2.24 -12.04 23.15
N PRO A 225 1.82 -12.96 24.03
CA PRO A 225 0.85 -12.66 25.06
C PRO A 225 1.38 -11.57 26.00
N ARG A 226 0.56 -10.56 26.29
CA ARG A 226 0.87 -9.52 27.27
C ARG A 226 0.31 -9.93 28.63
N VAL A 227 1.19 -10.09 29.61
CA VAL A 227 0.78 -10.32 31.00
C VAL A 227 0.59 -8.99 31.70
N LEU A 228 -0.62 -8.72 32.19
CA LEU A 228 -0.98 -7.54 32.94
C LEU A 228 -0.49 -7.62 34.39
N ALA A 229 -0.47 -6.48 35.08
CA ALA A 229 -0.03 -6.38 36.48
C ALA A 229 -0.89 -7.22 37.45
N ASP A 230 -2.13 -7.54 37.10
CA ASP A 230 -3.04 -8.40 37.86
C ASP A 230 -2.92 -9.90 37.51
N GLY A 231 -1.98 -10.25 36.61
CA GLY A 231 -1.77 -11.62 36.14
C GLY A 231 -2.69 -12.05 35.00
N ALA A 232 -3.61 -11.19 34.53
CA ALA A 232 -4.40 -11.49 33.35
C ALA A 232 -3.53 -11.50 32.08
N VAL A 233 -3.88 -12.37 31.14
CA VAL A 233 -3.17 -12.51 29.86
C VAL A 233 -4.03 -11.93 28.75
N GLU A 234 -3.51 -10.92 28.07
CA GLU A 234 -4.09 -10.36 26.86
C GLU A 234 -3.34 -10.88 25.64
N ILE A 235 -4.08 -11.25 24.59
CA ILE A 235 -3.51 -11.62 23.29
C ILE A 235 -4.07 -10.63 22.28
N GLU A 236 -3.19 -10.00 21.51
CA GLU A 236 -3.62 -9.08 20.46
C GLU A 236 -4.33 -9.87 19.36
N MET A 237 -5.56 -9.44 19.00
CA MET A 237 -6.27 -10.03 17.87
C MET A 237 -5.65 -9.53 16.58
N LYS A 238 -4.77 -10.34 15.97
CA LYS A 238 -4.12 -10.04 14.70
C LYS A 238 -4.70 -10.84 13.54
N LEU A 239 -4.57 -10.29 12.34
CA LEU A 239 -4.89 -10.98 11.11
C LEU A 239 -3.74 -11.93 10.78
N GLY A 240 -4.00 -13.23 10.82
CA GLY A 240 -3.02 -14.23 10.36
C GLY A 240 -2.73 -14.06 8.87
N TRP A 241 -1.50 -14.36 8.44
CA TRP A 241 -1.08 -14.11 7.05
C TRP A 241 -1.90 -14.94 6.05
N ALA A 242 -2.37 -16.12 6.48
CA ALA A 242 -3.31 -16.99 5.75
C ALA A 242 -4.68 -16.36 5.45
N GLY A 243 -5.07 -15.29 6.15
CA GLY A 243 -6.32 -14.59 5.89
C GLY A 243 -6.31 -13.70 4.65
N ALA A 244 -5.15 -13.45 4.02
CA ALA A 244 -5.00 -12.38 3.03
C ALA A 244 -6.02 -12.41 1.88
N ASN A 245 -6.26 -13.57 1.24
CA ASN A 245 -7.21 -13.67 0.13
C ASN A 245 -8.67 -13.51 0.59
N ALA A 246 -9.06 -14.23 1.64
CA ALA A 246 -10.42 -14.19 2.18
C ALA A 246 -10.79 -12.77 2.67
N LEU A 247 -9.87 -12.12 3.39
CA LEU A 247 -10.03 -10.75 3.86
C LEU A 247 -10.03 -9.75 2.71
N SER A 248 -9.20 -9.95 1.67
CA SER A 248 -9.23 -9.09 0.48
C SER A 248 -10.57 -9.16 -0.25
N ARG A 249 -11.22 -10.34 -0.28
CA ARG A 249 -12.58 -10.47 -0.83
C ARG A 249 -13.61 -9.75 0.04
N ALA A 250 -13.54 -9.90 1.35
CA ALA A 250 -14.42 -9.19 2.27
C ALA A 250 -14.26 -7.67 2.15
N MET A 251 -13.02 -7.18 2.11
CA MET A 251 -12.70 -5.75 1.93
C MET A 251 -13.16 -5.21 0.58
N ARG A 252 -13.06 -6.01 -0.48
CA ARG A 252 -13.61 -5.65 -1.81
C ARG A 252 -15.10 -5.40 -1.74
N GLU A 253 -15.88 -6.31 -1.14
CA GLU A 253 -17.33 -6.15 -1.08
C GLU A 253 -17.72 -5.01 -0.14
N LEU A 254 -17.10 -4.92 1.04
CA LEU A 254 -17.28 -3.81 1.97
C LEU A 254 -17.02 -2.45 1.30
N ALA A 255 -15.94 -2.34 0.51
CA ALA A 255 -15.59 -1.11 -0.18
C ALA A 255 -16.61 -0.70 -1.23
N LYS A 256 -17.20 -1.68 -1.94
CA LYS A 256 -18.26 -1.40 -2.93
C LYS A 256 -19.53 -0.94 -2.23
N GLU A 257 -19.94 -1.60 -1.15
CA GLU A 257 -21.11 -1.21 -0.36
C GLU A 257 -20.93 0.19 0.23
N ALA A 258 -19.75 0.47 0.81
CA ALA A 258 -19.40 1.78 1.33
C ALA A 258 -19.41 2.86 0.24
N ALA A 259 -18.93 2.54 -0.97
CA ALA A 259 -18.98 3.46 -2.10
C ALA A 259 -20.41 3.77 -2.56
N VAL A 260 -21.29 2.76 -2.60
CA VAL A 260 -22.71 2.98 -2.91
C VAL A 260 -23.34 3.88 -1.85
N ALA A 261 -23.20 3.54 -0.57
CA ALA A 261 -23.75 4.33 0.52
C ALA A 261 -23.18 5.76 0.56
N PHE A 262 -21.89 5.93 0.26
CA PHE A 262 -21.26 7.25 0.15
C PHE A 262 -21.92 8.07 -0.95
N VAL A 263 -22.01 7.52 -2.16
CA VAL A 263 -22.56 8.25 -3.30
C VAL A 263 -24.02 8.63 -3.04
N GLU A 264 -24.85 7.71 -2.54
CA GLU A 264 -26.26 7.98 -2.19
C GLU A 264 -26.46 9.13 -1.18
N LYS A 265 -25.47 9.40 -0.33
CA LYS A 265 -25.53 10.49 0.66
C LYS A 265 -25.03 11.82 0.12
N VAL A 266 -24.19 11.81 -0.91
CA VAL A 266 -23.58 13.04 -1.46
C VAL A 266 -24.16 13.46 -2.82
N SER A 267 -24.93 12.59 -3.48
CA SER A 267 -25.70 12.87 -4.70
C SER A 267 -27.14 13.26 -4.38
#